data_AF-A0A946G0N9-F1
#
_entry.id   AF-A0A946G0N9-F1
#
_cell.length_a   1.000
_cell.length_b   1.000
_cell.length_c   1.000
_cell.angle_alpha   90.00
_cell.angle_beta   90.00
_cell.angle_gamma   90.00
#
_symmetry.space_group_name_H-M   'P 1'
#
loop_
_entity.id
_entity.type
_entity.pdbx_description
1 polymer ?
#
loop_
_entity_poly.entity_id
_entity_poly.type
_entity_poly.pdbx_seq_one_letter_code
_entity_poly.pdbx_strand_id
1 'polypeptide(L)' 'MPFIENEKGEFAVPCQIKISENCVPLGKFFEDKAQAKEWAEDECWIFTGEGCFCESCHEQIMRNIANLQTKKMN' A
#
# COMPACT_ATOMS: atom_id res chain seq x y z
N MET A 1 2.41 11.77 2.54
CA MET A 1 2.75 10.52 1.83
C MET A 1 4.22 10.19 2.03
N PRO A 2 4.54 9.04 2.67
CA PRO A 2 5.92 8.62 2.94
C PRO A 2 6.60 8.03 1.70
N PHE A 3 7.92 8.17 1.62
CA PHE A 3 8.79 7.55 0.62
C PHE A 3 9.98 6.91 1.33
N ILE A 4 10.52 5.85 0.75
CA ILE A 4 11.80 5.25 1.14
C ILE A 4 12.81 5.59 0.07
N GLU A 5 14.00 6.04 0.48
CA GLU A 5 15.14 6.29 -0.38
C GLU A 5 16.16 5.15 -0.24
N ASN A 6 16.73 4.68 -1.36
CA ASN A 6 17.81 3.70 -1.34
C ASN A 6 19.21 4.33 -1.43
N GLU A 7 20.26 3.50 -1.41
CA GLU A 7 21.66 3.97 -1.48
C GLU A 7 22.03 4.67 -2.80
N LYS A 8 21.18 4.56 -3.84
CA LYS A 8 21.35 5.23 -5.13
C LYS A 8 20.59 6.56 -5.22
N GLY A 9 19.88 6.96 -4.16
CA GLY A 9 19.04 8.15 -4.14
C GLY A 9 17.70 7.97 -4.86
N GLU A 10 17.29 6.73 -5.15
CA GLU A 10 16.00 6.45 -5.77
C GLU A 10 14.91 6.30 -4.70
N PHE A 11 13.68 6.66 -5.05
CA PHE A 11 12.51 6.67 -4.17
C PHE A 11 11.53 5.55 -4.49
N ALA A 12 10.93 4.95 -3.47
CA ALA A 12 9.83 4.00 -3.58
C ALA A 12 8.72 4.31 -2.57
N VAL A 13 7.48 3.96 -2.92
CA VAL A 13 6.33 4.07 -2.01
C VAL A 13 6.25 2.82 -1.13
N PRO A 14 6.28 2.92 0.20
CA PRO A 14 6.12 1.78 1.09
C PRO A 14 4.64 1.45 1.32
N CYS A 15 4.30 0.16 1.37
CA CYS A 15 3.00 -0.26 1.90
C CYS A 15 3.05 -0.16 3.43
N GLN A 16 2.15 0.63 4.03
CA GLN A 16 2.24 0.94 5.45
C GLN A 16 1.64 -0.11 6.37
N ILE A 17 0.64 -0.88 5.92
CA ILE A 17 -0.15 -1.72 6.83
C ILE A 17 0.34 -3.17 6.89
N LYS A 18 0.84 -3.72 5.76
CA LYS A 18 1.49 -5.04 5.67
C LYS A 18 0.71 -6.18 6.35
N ILE A 19 -0.61 -6.19 6.20
CA ILE A 19 -1.49 -7.17 6.87
C ILE A 19 -1.81 -8.41 6.02
N SER A 20 -1.56 -8.35 4.72
CA SER A 20 -1.78 -9.45 3.79
C SER A 20 -0.53 -10.30 3.65
N GLU A 21 -0.68 -11.61 3.55
CA GLU A 21 0.43 -12.53 3.26
C GLU A 21 1.07 -12.22 1.90
N ASN A 22 0.26 -11.75 0.94
CA ASN A 22 0.69 -11.34 -0.40
C ASN A 22 0.99 -9.84 -0.48
N CYS A 23 1.31 -9.19 0.65
CA CYS A 23 1.63 -7.78 0.66
C CYS A 23 2.89 -7.52 -0.18
N VAL A 24 2.80 -6.57 -1.10
CA VAL A 24 3.98 -5.91 -1.70
C VAL A 24 4.47 -4.85 -0.70
N PRO A 25 5.53 -5.09 0.09
CA PRO A 25 5.90 -4.21 1.20
C PRO A 25 6.50 -2.88 0.74
N LEU A 26 7.07 -2.87 -0.45
CA LEU A 26 7.77 -1.75 -1.04
C LEU A 26 7.51 -1.74 -2.54
N GLY A 27 7.13 -0.59 -3.06
CA GLY A 27 6.96 -0.37 -4.49
C GLY A 27 8.29 -0.36 -5.24
N LYS A 28 8.20 -0.11 -6.55
CA LYS A 28 9.39 0.02 -7.39
C LYS A 28 10.14 1.33 -7.07
N PHE A 29 11.47 1.28 -7.19
CA PHE A 29 12.34 2.45 -7.06
C PHE A 29 12.41 3.25 -8.36
N PHE A 30 12.40 4.57 -8.22
CA PHE A 30 12.48 5.54 -9.32
C PHE A 30 13.36 6.73 -8.93
N GLU A 31 13.86 7.47 -9.90
CA GLU A 31 14.77 8.61 -9.67
C GLU A 31 14.08 9.76 -8.93
N ASP A 32 12.76 9.89 -9.05
CA ASP A 32 11.98 10.90 -8.34
C ASP A 32 10.70 10.35 -7.69
N LYS A 33 10.20 11.13 -6.73
CA LYS A 33 9.01 10.81 -5.93
C LYS A 33 7.71 10.83 -6.75
N ALA A 34 7.65 11.61 -7.82
CA ALA A 34 6.45 11.70 -8.64
C ALA A 34 6.26 10.41 -9.45
N GLN A 35 7.34 9.89 -10.05
CA GLN A 35 7.34 8.60 -10.74
C GLN A 35 7.00 7.44 -9.79
N ALA A 36 7.59 7.43 -8.59
CA ALA A 36 7.27 6.40 -7.59
C ALA A 36 5.80 6.44 -7.17
N LYS A 37 5.20 7.63 -7.09
CA LYS A 37 3.79 7.82 -6.80
C LYS A 37 2.90 7.38 -7.96
N GLU A 38 3.23 7.78 -9.19
CA GLU A 38 2.51 7.39 -10.41
C GLU A 38 2.47 5.87 -10.55
N TRP A 39 3.60 5.19 -10.34
CA TRP A 39 3.64 3.73 -10.35
C TRP A 39 2.70 3.10 -9.33
N ALA A 40 2.63 3.65 -8.10
CA ALA A 40 1.71 3.14 -7.09
C ALA A 40 0.24 3.40 -7.47
N GLU A 41 -0.06 4.49 -8.17
CA GLU A 41 -1.38 4.78 -8.73
C GLU A 41 -1.75 3.79 -9.85
N ASP A 42 -0.82 3.49 -10.77
CA ASP A 42 -0.99 2.48 -11.83
C ASP A 42 -1.22 1.07 -11.27
N GLU A 43 -0.52 0.71 -10.20
CA GLU A 43 -0.68 -0.58 -9.51
C GLU A 43 -1.92 -0.61 -8.58
N CYS A 44 -2.80 0.39 -8.67
CA CYS A 44 -4.03 0.51 -7.90
C CYS A 44 -3.82 0.49 -6.37
N TRP A 45 -2.69 1.03 -5.89
CA TRP A 45 -2.49 1.18 -4.45
C TRP A 45 -3.43 2.25 -3.89
N ILE A 46 -3.90 2.04 -2.66
CA ILE A 46 -4.88 2.89 -2.02
C ILE A 46 -4.19 4.00 -1.23
N PHE A 47 -4.55 5.25 -1.54
CA PHE A 47 -4.04 6.43 -0.85
C PHE A 47 -5.04 6.95 0.17
N THR A 48 -4.59 7.12 1.42
CA THR A 48 -5.42 7.62 2.54
C THR A 48 -5.15 9.09 2.88
N GLY A 49 -4.31 9.77 2.11
CA GLY A 49 -3.77 11.10 2.45
C GLY A 49 -2.60 11.04 3.43
N GLU A 50 -2.68 10.17 4.45
CA GLU A 50 -1.59 9.93 5.41
C GLU A 50 -0.53 8.96 4.87
N GLY A 51 -0.94 8.02 4.02
CA GLY A 51 -0.03 7.32 3.13
C GLY A 51 -0.72 6.29 2.25
N CYS A 52 -0.09 5.13 2.07
CA CYS A 52 -0.41 4.23 0.97
C CYS A 52 -0.32 2.76 1.37
N PHE A 53 -1.15 1.91 0.78
CA PHE A 53 -1.08 0.46 0.92
C PHE A 53 -1.46 -0.25 -0.37
N CYS A 54 -0.83 -1.40 -0.61
CA CYS A 54 -1.04 -2.20 -1.82
C CYS A 54 -2.42 -2.86 -1.88
N GLU A 55 -2.83 -3.26 -3.07
CA GLU A 55 -4.12 -3.91 -3.34
C GLU A 55 -4.34 -5.15 -2.45
N SER A 56 -3.36 -6.05 -2.33
CA SER A 56 -3.49 -7.25 -1.47
C SER A 56 -3.84 -6.91 -0.03
N CYS A 57 -3.30 -5.79 0.47
CA CYS A 57 -3.57 -5.27 1.81
C CYS A 57 -4.97 -4.64 1.90
N HIS A 58 -5.42 -3.95 0.84
CA HIS A 58 -6.79 -3.45 0.72
C HIS A 58 -7.82 -4.58 0.77
N GLU A 59 -7.62 -5.64 -0.01
CA GLU A 59 -8.51 -6.81 -0.04
C GLU A 59 -8.61 -7.47 1.34
N GLN A 60 -7.47 -7.58 2.04
CA GLN A 60 -7.45 -8.15 3.39
C GLN A 60 -8.19 -7.25 4.40
N ILE A 61 -8.12 -5.92 4.27
CA ILE A 61 -8.95 -5.00 5.07
C ILE A 61 -10.43 -5.29 4.82
N MET A 62 -10.84 -5.34 3.56
CA MET A 62 -12.25 -5.53 3.19
C MET A 62 -12.78 -6.89 3.69
N ARG A 63 -11.98 -7.95 3.58
CA ARG A 63 -12.30 -9.26 4.15
C ARG A 63 -12.46 -9.22 5.66
N ASN A 64 -11.57 -8.50 6.37
CA ASN A 64 -11.67 -8.33 7.81
C ASN A 64 -12.94 -7.56 8.21
N ILE A 65 -13.29 -6.49 7.47
CA ILE A 65 -14.52 -5.73 7.70
C ILE A 65 -15.75 -6.61 7.51
N ALA A 66 -15.82 -7.38 6.42
CA ALA A 66 -16.93 -8.31 6.17
C ALA A 66 -17.10 -9.33 7.30
N ASN A 67 -15.99 -9.93 7.77
CA ASN A 67 -16.00 -10.87 8.89
C ASN A 67 -16.43 -10.24 10.22
N LEU A 68 -16.18 -8.95 10.44
CA LEU A 68 -16.65 -8.24 11.63
C LEU A 68 -18.16 -7.95 11.56
N GLN A 69 -18.68 -7.68 10.37
CA GLN A 69 -20.12 -7.46 10.17
C GLN A 69 -20.92 -8.75 10.40
N THR A 70 -20.43 -9.89 9.90
CA THR A 70 -21.09 -11.19 10.14
C THR A 70 -21.06 -11.59 11.61
N LYS A 71 -19.96 -11.31 12.32
CA LYS A 71 -19.87 -11.54 13.78
C LYS A 71 -20.82 -10.69 14.62
N LYS A 72 -21.23 -9.50 14.16
CA LYS A 72 -22.18 -8.65 14.88
C LYS A 72 -23.64 -9.03 14.68
N MET A 73 -23.94 -9.88 13.68
CA MET A 73 -25.29 -10.34 13.37
C MET A 73 -25.62 -11.72 13.97
N ASN A 74 -24.65 -12.37 14.62
CA ASN A 74 -24.80 -13.63 15.36
C ASN A 74 -24.75 -13.36 16.87
#